data_AF-A0A5K0V364-F1
#
_entry.id   AF-A0A5K0V364-F1
#
_cell.length_a   1.000
_cell.length_b   1.000
_cell.length_c   1.000
_cell.angle_alpha   90.00
_cell.angle_beta   90.00
_cell.angle_gamma   90.00
#
_symmetry.space_group_name_H-M   'P 1'
#
loop_
_entity.id
_entity.type
_entity.pdbx_description
1 polymer ?
#
loop_
_entity_poly.entity_id
_entity_poly.type
_entity_poly.pdbx_seq_one_letter_code
_entity_poly.pdbx_strand_id
1 'polypeptide(L)'
;SAWVALSRAFIEYCIWGWDNLPRTVLMYYANFLSSPEGYFHTVICNAHEFRNTTVNSDLHYISWDNPPKQHPHYLTLNHSQRMVDSNAPFARKFYRDDPVLDKIDAKLLDRGSGRLVPGGWCIGDRENGSDPCSVVGDTTVLKPGAGSWRLEHLMVDLLSKEKFRPRQCV
;
A
#
# COMPACT_ATOMS: atom_id res chain seq x y z
N SER A 1 -11.97 -2.90 1.07
CA SER A 1 -10.80 -3.81 1.01
C SER A 1 -10.37 -4.10 2.44
N ALA A 2 -9.88 -5.29 2.78
CA ALA A 2 -9.32 -5.56 4.11
C ALA A 2 -7.91 -4.96 4.31
N TRP A 3 -7.26 -4.55 3.21
CA TRP A 3 -5.92 -3.96 3.22
C TRP A 3 -6.09 -2.45 3.22
N VAL A 4 -5.48 -1.77 4.19
CA VAL A 4 -5.65 -0.33 4.40
C VAL A 4 -4.34 0.29 4.88
N ALA A 5 -4.13 1.55 4.54
CA ALA A 5 -3.11 2.40 5.15
C ALA A 5 -3.81 3.34 6.13
N LEU A 6 -3.42 3.30 7.41
CA LEU A 6 -4.06 4.06 8.47
C LEU A 6 -3.06 5.01 9.12
N SER A 7 -3.47 6.25 9.36
CA SER A 7 -2.64 7.22 10.06
C SER A 7 -2.50 6.85 11.54
N ARG A 8 -1.35 7.21 12.14
CA ARG A 8 -1.10 6.99 13.56
C ARG A 8 -2.20 7.58 14.44
N ALA A 9 -2.63 8.81 14.14
CA ALA A 9 -3.68 9.50 14.89
C ALA A 9 -5.02 8.74 14.86
N PHE A 10 -5.40 8.18 13.72
CA PHE A 10 -6.65 7.41 13.61
C PHE A 10 -6.57 6.08 14.37
N ILE A 11 -5.40 5.41 14.35
CA ILE A 11 -5.18 4.20 15.14
C ILE A 11 -5.21 4.50 16.64
N GLU A 12 -4.61 5.60 17.08
CA GLU A 12 -4.71 6.04 18.47
C GLU A 12 -6.16 6.29 18.87
N TYR A 13 -6.95 6.95 18.04
CA TYR A 13 -8.39 7.11 18.28
C TYR A 13 -9.11 5.76 18.41
N CYS A 14 -8.82 4.79 17.53
CA CYS A 14 -9.39 3.44 17.60
C CYS A 14 -9.00 2.69 18.89
N ILE A 15 -7.76 2.84 19.36
CA ILE A 15 -7.23 2.14 20.54
C ILE A 15 -7.73 2.78 21.83
N TRP A 16 -7.57 4.10 21.96
CA TRP A 16 -7.93 4.82 23.17
C TRP A 16 -9.44 4.98 23.31
N GLY A 17 -10.18 5.05 22.19
CA GLY A 17 -11.62 5.24 22.17
C GLY A 17 -12.03 6.46 22.98
N TRP A 18 -11.62 7.66 22.56
CA TRP A 18 -11.96 8.88 23.31
C TRP A 18 -13.47 9.10 23.41
N ASP A 19 -14.24 8.53 22.47
CA ASP A 19 -15.68 8.36 22.54
C ASP A 19 -16.07 6.86 22.46
N ASN A 20 -17.37 6.59 22.39
CA ASN A 20 -17.89 5.22 22.35
C ASN A 20 -17.89 4.58 20.95
N LEU A 21 -17.71 5.34 19.87
CA LEU A 21 -17.91 4.84 18.50
C LEU A 21 -16.96 3.67 18.16
N PRO A 22 -15.63 3.76 18.32
CA PRO A 22 -14.73 2.64 18.03
C PRO A 22 -15.07 1.39 18.86
N ARG A 23 -15.46 1.56 20.13
CA ARG A 23 -15.79 0.43 21.03
C ARG A 23 -17.09 -0.25 20.61
N THR A 24 -18.15 0.52 20.37
CA THR A 24 -19.44 -0.01 19.93
C THR A 24 -19.33 -0.72 18.59
N VAL A 25 -18.63 -0.10 17.63
CA VAL A 25 -18.40 -0.69 16.30
C VAL A 25 -17.53 -1.95 16.41
N LEU A 26 -16.53 -1.97 17.30
CA LEU A 26 -15.71 -3.16 17.54
C LEU A 26 -16.54 -4.34 18.07
N MET A 27 -17.45 -4.10 19.02
CA MET A 27 -18.34 -5.15 19.53
C MET A 27 -19.21 -5.77 18.44
N TYR A 28 -19.71 -4.94 17.53
CA TYR A 28 -20.48 -5.40 16.36
C TYR A 28 -19.60 -6.23 15.42
N TYR A 29 -18.47 -5.67 14.99
CA TYR A 29 -17.59 -6.32 14.02
C TYR A 29 -16.84 -7.53 14.57
N ALA A 30 -16.75 -7.70 15.89
CA ALA A 30 -16.24 -8.93 16.51
C ALA A 30 -17.09 -10.18 16.16
N ASN A 31 -18.36 -9.99 15.77
CA ASN A 31 -19.29 -11.07 15.41
C ASN A 31 -19.74 -10.99 13.94
N PHE A 32 -19.02 -10.23 13.10
CA PHE A 32 -19.35 -10.01 11.70
C PHE A 32 -18.43 -10.82 10.78
N LEU A 33 -18.93 -11.33 9.65
CA LEU A 33 -18.10 -12.02 8.66
C LEU A 33 -17.22 -11.00 7.92
N SER A 34 -15.93 -11.31 7.72
CA SER A 34 -14.99 -10.41 7.05
C SER A 34 -14.85 -9.04 7.75
N SER A 35 -14.83 -9.02 9.08
CA SER A 35 -14.77 -7.80 9.90
C SER A 35 -13.76 -6.73 9.43
N PRO A 36 -12.52 -7.08 9.04
CA PRO A 36 -11.54 -6.10 8.59
C PRO A 36 -11.96 -5.31 7.34
N GLU A 37 -12.88 -5.84 6.53
CA GLU A 37 -13.39 -5.16 5.34
C GLU A 37 -14.38 -4.05 5.66
N GLY A 38 -14.94 -4.00 6.87
CA GLY A 38 -15.95 -3.03 7.27
C GLY A 38 -15.54 -2.14 8.44
N TYR A 39 -14.86 -2.69 9.45
CA TYR A 39 -14.60 -2.00 10.72
C TYR A 39 -13.98 -0.60 10.54
N PHE A 40 -12.82 -0.51 9.88
CA PHE A 40 -12.12 0.77 9.74
C PHE A 40 -12.88 1.77 8.88
N HIS A 41 -13.54 1.32 7.82
CA HIS A 41 -14.37 2.18 6.95
C HIS A 41 -15.53 2.77 7.75
N THR A 42 -16.22 1.95 8.54
CA THR A 42 -17.34 2.39 9.37
C THR A 42 -16.88 3.38 10.43
N VAL A 43 -15.80 3.10 11.16
CA VAL A 43 -15.30 4.01 12.20
C VAL A 43 -14.83 5.33 11.59
N ILE A 44 -13.99 5.30 10.54
CA ILE A 44 -13.40 6.53 9.98
C ILE A 44 -14.44 7.44 9.32
N CYS A 45 -15.47 6.87 8.70
CA CYS A 45 -16.54 7.65 8.07
C CYS A 45 -17.49 8.30 9.07
N ASN A 46 -17.63 7.72 10.27
CA ASN A 46 -18.56 8.22 11.29
C ASN A 46 -17.86 9.04 12.40
N ALA A 47 -16.53 9.07 12.43
CA ALA A 47 -15.77 9.92 13.35
C ALA A 47 -15.64 11.34 12.76
N HIS A 48 -16.15 12.35 13.47
CA HIS A 48 -16.24 13.72 12.98
C HIS A 48 -14.85 14.31 12.64
N GLU A 49 -13.84 13.99 13.45
CA GLU A 49 -12.46 14.43 13.32
C GLU A 49 -11.76 13.81 12.09
N PHE A 50 -12.17 12.62 11.65
CA PHE A 50 -11.44 11.85 10.65
C PHE A 50 -12.16 11.70 9.30
N ARG A 51 -13.49 11.84 9.23
CA ARG A 51 -14.28 11.63 8.00
C ARG A 51 -13.74 12.37 6.77
N ASN A 52 -13.23 13.58 6.97
CA ASN A 52 -12.71 14.47 5.93
C ASN A 52 -11.23 14.23 5.55
N THR A 53 -10.58 13.25 6.19
CA THR A 53 -9.19 12.85 5.91
C THR A 53 -9.09 11.57 5.08
N THR A 54 -10.24 11.01 4.67
CA THR A 54 -10.31 9.76 3.93
C THR A 54 -9.92 9.94 2.47
N VAL A 55 -9.04 9.06 1.99
CA VAL A 55 -8.69 8.88 0.58
C VAL A 55 -9.25 7.52 0.14
N ASN A 56 -10.10 7.49 -0.88
CA ASN A 56 -10.71 6.26 -1.38
C ASN A 56 -9.76 5.45 -2.27
N SER A 57 -8.70 4.92 -1.66
CA SER A 57 -7.73 4.02 -2.26
C SER A 57 -7.08 3.18 -1.17
N ASP A 58 -6.89 1.88 -1.41
CA ASP A 58 -6.11 1.00 -0.55
C ASP A 58 -4.63 0.91 -0.94
N LEU A 59 -4.19 1.69 -1.94
CA LEU A 59 -2.83 1.72 -2.48
C LEU A 59 -2.35 0.40 -3.13
N HIS A 60 -3.26 -0.51 -3.45
CA HIS A 60 -2.93 -1.78 -4.09
C HIS A 60 -3.38 -1.81 -5.55
N TYR A 61 -2.53 -2.35 -6.43
CA TYR A 61 -2.98 -2.89 -7.69
C TYR A 61 -3.56 -4.29 -7.47
N ILE A 62 -4.84 -4.46 -7.85
CA ILE A 62 -5.54 -5.73 -7.76
C ILE A 62 -6.30 -5.96 -9.07
N SER A 63 -6.13 -7.14 -9.65
CA SER A 63 -6.85 -7.57 -10.85
C SER A 63 -8.04 -8.44 -10.45
N TRP A 64 -9.24 -8.07 -10.88
CA TRP A 64 -10.49 -8.77 -10.59
C TRP A 64 -11.22 -9.17 -11.86
N ASP A 65 -12.02 -10.23 -11.77
CA ASP A 65 -13.12 -10.46 -12.71
C ASP A 65 -14.11 -9.27 -12.65
N ASN A 66 -14.90 -9.10 -13.71
CA ASN A 66 -16.04 -8.17 -13.69
C ASN A 66 -17.33 -8.92 -14.05
N PRO A 67 -18.26 -9.15 -13.10
CA PRO A 67 -18.23 -8.71 -11.69
C PRO A 67 -17.16 -9.45 -10.87
N PRO A 68 -16.70 -8.86 -9.74
CA PRO A 68 -15.65 -9.45 -8.91
C PRO A 68 -16.12 -10.76 -8.26
N LYS A 69 -15.27 -11.79 -8.33
CA LYS A 69 -15.43 -13.04 -7.56
C LYS A 69 -14.89 -12.88 -6.14
N GLN A 70 -14.93 -13.94 -5.33
CA GLN A 70 -14.44 -13.93 -3.94
C GLN A 70 -12.94 -13.63 -3.82
N HIS A 71 -12.13 -14.04 -4.80
CA HIS A 71 -10.68 -13.86 -4.77
C HIS A 71 -10.18 -13.18 -6.04
N PRO A 72 -9.20 -12.26 -5.93
CA PRO A 72 -8.65 -11.60 -7.11
C PRO A 72 -7.85 -12.59 -7.95
N HIS A 73 -7.48 -12.20 -9.16
CA HIS A 73 -6.59 -12.97 -10.00
C HIS A 73 -5.18 -13.05 -9.41
N TYR A 74 -4.47 -14.12 -9.77
CA TYR A 74 -3.03 -14.15 -9.59
C TYR A 74 -2.37 -13.30 -10.67
N LEU A 75 -1.50 -12.41 -10.23
CA LEU A 75 -0.71 -11.53 -11.07
C LEU A 75 0.48 -12.31 -11.62
N THR A 76 0.76 -12.10 -12.89
CA THR A 76 1.78 -12.79 -13.68
C THR A 76 2.48 -11.77 -14.57
N LEU A 77 3.46 -12.19 -15.39
CA LEU A 77 4.15 -11.31 -16.34
C LEU A 77 3.20 -10.51 -17.25
N ASN A 78 2.04 -11.07 -17.62
CA ASN A 78 1.02 -10.40 -18.44
C ASN A 78 0.36 -9.19 -17.75
N HIS A 79 0.52 -9.07 -16.44
CA HIS A 79 0.01 -7.95 -15.65
C HIS A 79 1.08 -6.89 -15.37
N SER A 80 2.35 -7.17 -15.66
CA SER A 80 3.49 -6.33 -15.24
C SER A 80 3.39 -4.87 -15.66
N GLN A 81 3.04 -4.59 -16.91
CA GLN A 81 2.90 -3.21 -17.38
C GLN A 81 1.77 -2.49 -16.64
N ARG A 82 0.60 -3.12 -16.53
CA ARG A 82 -0.56 -2.54 -15.80
C ARG A 82 -0.28 -2.32 -14.31
N MET A 83 0.51 -3.19 -13.68
CA MET A 83 0.96 -2.97 -12.30
C MET A 83 1.77 -1.68 -12.19
N VAL A 84 2.77 -1.49 -13.06
CA VAL A 84 3.63 -0.29 -13.04
C VAL A 84 2.84 0.97 -13.38
N ASP A 85 2.00 0.91 -14.41
CA ASP A 85 1.19 2.05 -14.87
C ASP A 85 0.14 2.50 -13.85
N SER A 86 -0.28 1.61 -12.93
CA SER A 86 -1.19 1.96 -11.86
C SER A 86 -0.59 2.91 -10.83
N ASN A 87 0.74 3.05 -10.81
CA ASN A 87 1.50 3.79 -9.80
C ASN A 87 1.31 3.32 -8.35
N ALA A 88 0.58 2.22 -8.12
CA ALA A 88 0.35 1.67 -6.81
C ALA A 88 1.66 1.13 -6.21
N PRO A 89 1.98 1.47 -4.94
CA PRO A 89 3.18 0.96 -4.27
C PRO A 89 3.09 -0.54 -3.93
N PHE A 90 1.88 -1.09 -3.85
CA PHE A 90 1.64 -2.50 -3.53
C PHE A 90 0.82 -3.18 -4.62
N ALA A 91 0.92 -4.51 -4.70
CA ALA A 91 0.11 -5.32 -5.60
C ALA A 91 -0.17 -6.68 -4.97
N ARG A 92 -1.31 -7.29 -5.30
CA ARG A 92 -1.62 -8.67 -4.90
C ARG A 92 -2.61 -9.33 -5.88
N LYS A 93 -2.62 -10.66 -6.00
CA LYS A 93 -1.79 -11.67 -5.31
C LYS A 93 -0.85 -12.37 -6.28
N PHE A 94 0.26 -12.90 -5.81
CA PHE A 94 1.25 -13.60 -6.63
C PHE A 94 1.24 -15.09 -6.30
N TYR A 95 1.51 -15.93 -7.29
CA TYR A 95 1.91 -17.30 -6.98
C TYR A 95 3.29 -17.29 -6.34
N ARG A 96 3.53 -18.27 -5.48
CA ARG A 96 4.88 -18.50 -4.97
C ARG A 96 5.79 -18.82 -6.15
N ASP A 97 6.97 -18.21 -6.17
CA ASP A 97 8.01 -18.43 -7.18
C ASP A 97 7.57 -18.12 -8.63
N ASP A 98 6.56 -17.26 -8.81
CA ASP A 98 6.16 -16.79 -10.15
C ASP A 98 7.23 -15.87 -10.74
N PRO A 99 7.61 -16.02 -12.04
CA PRO A 99 8.62 -15.18 -12.70
C PRO A 99 8.35 -13.67 -12.66
N VAL A 100 7.11 -13.24 -12.40
CA VAL A 100 6.80 -11.82 -12.19
C VAL A 100 7.51 -11.25 -10.95
N LEU A 101 7.76 -12.06 -9.92
CA LEU A 101 8.49 -11.65 -8.72
C LEU A 101 9.94 -11.31 -9.05
N ASP A 102 10.62 -12.15 -9.85
CA ASP A 102 11.98 -11.86 -10.34
C ASP A 102 12.02 -10.58 -11.18
N LYS A 103 10.96 -10.34 -12.00
CA LYS A 103 10.83 -9.11 -12.77
C LYS A 103 10.66 -7.88 -11.87
N ILE A 104 9.88 -7.97 -10.79
CA ILE A 104 9.72 -6.89 -9.81
C ILE A 104 11.05 -6.59 -9.13
N ASP A 105 11.75 -7.63 -8.66
CA ASP A 105 13.06 -7.49 -8.01
C ASP A 105 14.07 -6.81 -8.94
N ALA A 106 14.24 -7.33 -10.15
CA ALA A 106 15.24 -6.84 -11.08
C ALA A 106 14.92 -5.47 -11.68
N LYS A 107 13.64 -5.14 -11.92
CA LYS A 107 13.25 -3.93 -12.68
C LYS A 107 12.69 -2.80 -11.83
N LEU A 108 12.08 -3.10 -10.68
CA LEU A 108 11.46 -2.08 -9.83
C LEU A 108 12.25 -1.83 -8.56
N LEU A 109 12.87 -2.86 -8.00
CA LEU A 109 13.59 -2.79 -6.73
C LEU A 109 15.12 -2.73 -6.91
N ASP A 110 15.63 -2.90 -8.13
CA ASP A 110 17.07 -2.97 -8.42
C ASP A 110 17.77 -4.03 -7.54
N ARG A 111 17.06 -5.14 -7.28
CA ARG A 111 17.52 -6.23 -6.41
C ARG A 111 18.07 -7.36 -7.26
N GLY A 112 19.38 -7.60 -7.14
CA GLY A 112 20.04 -8.77 -7.73
C GLY A 112 19.69 -10.07 -6.98
N SER A 113 19.91 -11.21 -7.63
CA SER A 113 19.69 -12.53 -7.00
C SER A 113 20.51 -12.68 -5.72
N GLY A 114 19.84 -13.10 -4.64
CA GLY A 114 20.45 -13.26 -3.31
C GLY A 114 20.83 -11.97 -2.60
N ARG A 115 20.53 -10.79 -3.16
CA ARG A 115 20.86 -9.49 -2.57
C ARG A 115 19.66 -8.87 -1.87
N LEU A 116 19.95 -7.95 -0.95
CA LEU A 116 18.94 -7.08 -0.33
C LEU A 116 18.50 -6.01 -1.32
N VAL A 117 17.29 -5.47 -1.13
CA VAL A 117 16.82 -4.29 -1.88
C VAL A 117 17.71 -3.11 -1.49
N PRO A 118 18.39 -2.44 -2.43
CA PRO A 118 19.21 -1.29 -2.12
C PRO A 118 18.38 -0.10 -1.65
N GLY A 119 18.82 0.53 -0.55
CA GLY A 119 18.21 1.72 0.02
C GLY A 119 19.18 2.88 0.16
N GLY A 120 18.72 3.98 0.78
CA GLY A 120 19.56 5.15 1.06
C GLY A 120 20.75 4.87 1.98
N TRP A 121 20.67 3.77 2.76
CA TRP A 121 21.72 3.29 3.66
C TRP A 121 22.81 2.46 2.97
N CYS A 122 22.64 2.09 1.69
CA CYS A 122 23.65 1.31 0.95
C CYS A 122 24.67 2.26 0.31
N ILE A 123 25.81 2.44 0.98
CA ILE A 123 26.88 3.39 0.61
C ILE A 123 28.11 2.73 -0.01
N GLY A 124 28.07 1.41 -0.19
CA GLY A 124 29.11 0.67 -0.90
C GLY A 124 29.17 1.04 -2.38
N ASP A 125 30.29 0.69 -3.00
CA ASP A 125 30.52 0.94 -4.42
C ASP A 125 29.53 0.13 -5.29
N ARG A 126 29.21 0.68 -6.47
CA ARG A 126 28.43 0.03 -7.53
C ARG A 126 29.30 -0.38 -8.72
N GLU A 127 30.58 -0.03 -8.74
CA GLU A 127 31.51 -0.39 -9.80
C GLU A 127 31.59 -1.91 -10.02
N ASN A 128 31.64 -2.33 -11.29
CA ASN A 128 31.76 -3.74 -11.67
C ASN A 128 30.68 -4.67 -11.09
N GLY A 129 29.49 -4.13 -10.75
CA GLY A 129 28.37 -4.93 -10.23
C GLY A 129 28.54 -5.36 -8.77
N SER A 130 29.44 -4.70 -8.03
CA SER A 130 29.54 -4.83 -6.58
C SER A 130 28.20 -4.53 -5.91
N ASP A 131 27.97 -5.17 -4.76
CA ASP A 131 26.76 -4.94 -3.97
C ASP A 131 26.90 -3.63 -3.18
N PRO A 132 26.11 -2.57 -3.47
CA PRO A 132 26.18 -1.32 -2.74
C PRO A 132 25.78 -1.48 -1.26
N CYS A 133 25.08 -2.55 -0.90
CA CYS A 133 24.67 -2.82 0.47
C CYS A 133 25.70 -3.62 1.27
N SER A 134 26.86 -3.93 0.68
CA SER A 134 28.01 -4.52 1.40
C SER A 134 28.57 -3.57 2.46
N VAL A 135 28.39 -2.25 2.29
CA VAL A 135 28.71 -1.23 3.28
C VAL A 135 27.44 -0.50 3.66
N VAL A 136 27.07 -0.60 4.94
CA VAL A 136 25.88 0.03 5.50
C VAL A 136 26.26 1.35 6.16
N GLY A 137 25.66 2.43 5.69
CA GLY A 137 25.75 3.76 6.27
C GLY A 137 24.62 4.03 7.27
N ASP A 138 24.19 5.28 7.34
CA ASP A 138 23.07 5.68 8.18
C ASP A 138 21.74 5.10 7.65
N THR A 139 21.09 4.29 8.50
CA THR A 139 19.83 3.60 8.19
C THR A 139 18.62 4.52 8.12
N THR A 140 18.76 5.76 8.59
CA THR A 140 17.69 6.77 8.57
C THR A 140 17.64 7.58 7.27
N VAL A 141 18.69 7.48 6.43
CA VAL A 141 18.76 8.22 5.17
C VAL A 141 17.74 7.67 4.17
N LEU A 142 16.81 8.54 3.78
CA LEU A 142 15.83 8.26 2.72
C LEU A 142 16.29 8.90 1.42
N LYS A 143 16.48 8.08 0.39
CA LYS A 143 16.83 8.55 -0.97
C LYS A 143 15.67 8.25 -1.93
N PRO A 144 14.99 9.27 -2.47
CA PRO A 144 13.96 9.10 -3.49
C PRO A 144 14.49 8.36 -4.72
N GLY A 145 13.63 7.56 -5.34
CA GLY A 145 13.92 6.84 -6.58
C GLY A 145 12.67 6.67 -7.44
N ALA A 146 12.74 5.82 -8.47
CA ALA A 146 11.62 5.64 -9.41
C ALA A 146 10.30 5.25 -8.71
N GLY A 147 10.36 4.44 -7.65
CA GLY A 147 9.20 4.08 -6.85
C GLY A 147 8.56 5.26 -6.12
N SER A 148 9.35 6.18 -5.56
CA SER A 148 8.80 7.35 -4.87
C SER A 148 8.14 8.33 -5.84
N TRP A 149 8.67 8.49 -7.05
CA TRP A 149 8.03 9.35 -8.07
C TRP A 149 6.69 8.76 -8.54
N ARG A 150 6.60 7.44 -8.72
CA ARG A 150 5.30 6.79 -9.00
C ARG A 150 4.30 7.01 -7.88
N LEU A 151 4.73 6.81 -6.63
CA LEU A 151 3.87 7.04 -5.47
C LEU A 151 3.42 8.50 -5.39
N GLU A 152 4.31 9.45 -5.64
CA GLU A 152 3.98 10.88 -5.71
C GLU A 152 2.91 11.17 -6.76
N HIS A 153 3.08 10.65 -7.99
CA HIS A 153 2.08 10.77 -9.05
C HIS A 153 0.71 10.22 -8.63
N LEU A 154 0.67 9.05 -7.98
CA LEU A 154 -0.56 8.49 -7.44
C LEU A 154 -1.18 9.39 -6.37
N MET A 155 -0.38 9.90 -5.43
CA MET A 155 -0.86 10.77 -4.36
C MET A 155 -1.45 12.07 -4.90
N VAL A 156 -0.76 12.72 -5.84
CA VAL A 156 -1.24 13.94 -6.49
C VAL A 156 -2.58 13.70 -7.20
N ASP A 157 -2.71 12.59 -7.90
CA ASP A 157 -3.96 12.20 -8.57
C ASP A 157 -5.10 11.94 -7.58
N LEU A 158 -4.86 11.13 -6.53
CA LEU A 158 -5.86 10.81 -5.52
C LEU A 158 -6.32 12.03 -4.71
N LEU A 159 -5.43 13.00 -4.49
CA LEU A 159 -5.70 14.23 -3.75
C LEU A 159 -6.21 15.39 -4.64
N SER A 160 -6.37 15.15 -5.94
CA SER A 160 -6.95 16.13 -6.87
C SER A 160 -8.38 16.53 -6.44
N LYS A 161 -8.80 17.75 -6.78
CA LYS A 161 -10.12 18.27 -6.38
C LYS A 161 -11.25 17.42 -6.95
N GLU A 162 -11.04 16.88 -8.15
CA GLU A 162 -11.97 16.05 -8.90
C GLU A 162 -12.17 14.66 -8.26
N LYS A 163 -11.15 14.13 -7.58
CA LYS A 163 -11.19 12.78 -6.98
C LYS A 163 -11.39 12.81 -5.48
N PHE A 164 -10.67 13.67 -4.75
CA PHE A 164 -10.63 13.62 -3.30
C PHE A 164 -12.00 13.91 -2.68
N ARG A 165 -12.54 15.12 -2.90
CA ARG A 165 -13.80 15.57 -2.26
C ARG A 165 -15.02 14.72 -2.64
N PRO A 166 -15.25 14.36 -3.91
CA PRO A 166 -16.44 13.59 -4.29
C PRO A 166 -16.39 12.12 -3.85
N ARG A 167 -15.23 11.61 -3.43
CA ARG A 167 -15.04 10.20 -3.04
C ARG A 167 -14.78 10.00 -1.55
N GLN A 168 -14.99 11.04 -0.74
CA GLN A 168 -14.94 10.90 0.73
C GLN A 168 -16.21 10.19 1.23
N CYS A 169 -16.18 9.84 2.51
CA CYS A 169 -17.37 9.37 3.22
C CYS A 169 -18.52 10.38 3.06
N VAL A 170 -19.73 9.86 2.88
CA VAL A 170 -20.99 10.64 2.81
C VAL A 170 -21.54 10.86 4.21
#